data_AF-L9UT59-F1
#
_entry.id   AF-L9UT59-F1
#
_cell.length_a   1.000
_cell.length_b   1.000
_cell.length_c   1.000
_cell.angle_alpha   90.00
_cell.angle_beta   90.00
_cell.angle_gamma   90.00
#
_symmetry.space_group_name_H-M   'P 1'
#
loop_
_entity.id
_entity.type
_entity.pdbx_description
1 polymer ?
#
loop_
_entity_poly.entity_id
_entity_poly.type
_entity_poly.pdbx_seq_one_letter_code
_entity_poly.pdbx_strand_id
1 'polypeptide(L)'
;MVTVAVMLIVGIYVVSSIFGTMPAMATSSVANESITIDVGNATSVDKTYGEKYYENETITNSSGTNLTEGTDYEWYPGNHSVAWYSTTSTTDGATAEIDYAFDHKPDMARNSIGTIGSAFVLGAVAVIVLVAALILGLVGGFGGGGRRGRR
;
A
#
# COMPACT_ATOMS: atom_id res chain seq x y z
N MET A 1 3.17 10.31 -40.09
CA MET A 1 2.25 10.91 -39.10
C MET A 1 1.41 9.86 -38.37
N VAL A 2 0.89 8.83 -39.04
CA VAL A 2 0.09 7.75 -38.41
C VAL A 2 0.83 7.03 -37.26
N THR A 3 2.11 6.74 -37.41
CA THR A 3 2.93 6.05 -36.39
C THR A 3 3.06 6.83 -35.07
N VAL A 4 3.18 8.15 -35.13
CA VAL A 4 3.28 9.00 -33.92
C VAL A 4 1.94 9.04 -33.18
N ALA A 5 0.84 9.15 -33.92
CA ALA A 5 -0.51 9.12 -33.34
C ALA A 5 -0.81 7.80 -32.63
N VAL A 6 -0.43 6.66 -33.23
CA VAL A 6 -0.60 5.34 -32.62
C VAL A 6 0.22 5.20 -31.34
N MET A 7 1.49 5.64 -31.34
CA MET A 7 2.32 5.59 -30.13
C MET A 7 1.75 6.43 -28.98
N LEU A 8 1.21 7.61 -29.29
CA LEU A 8 0.62 8.50 -28.29
C LEU A 8 -0.65 7.88 -27.69
N ILE A 9 -1.50 7.26 -28.50
CA ILE A 9 -2.71 6.57 -28.02
C ILE A 9 -2.35 5.36 -27.15
N VAL A 10 -1.36 4.56 -27.56
CA VAL A 10 -0.87 3.42 -26.75
C VAL A 10 -0.27 3.91 -25.43
N GLY A 11 0.53 4.99 -25.46
CA GLY A 11 1.09 5.59 -24.25
C GLY A 11 0.01 6.06 -23.28
N ILE A 12 -1.01 6.79 -23.76
CA ILE A 12 -2.14 7.21 -22.92
C ILE A 12 -2.90 6.02 -22.36
N TYR A 13 -3.15 4.98 -23.17
CA TYR A 13 -3.86 3.78 -22.74
C TYR A 13 -3.12 3.03 -21.62
N VAL A 14 -1.80 2.85 -21.77
CA VAL A 14 -0.95 2.20 -20.75
C VAL A 14 -0.89 3.04 -19.48
N VAL A 15 -0.76 4.37 -19.59
CA VAL A 15 -0.75 5.24 -18.41
C VAL A 15 -2.12 5.24 -17.70
N SER A 16 -3.21 5.25 -18.47
CA SER A 16 -4.57 5.22 -17.92
C SER A 16 -4.91 3.89 -17.23
N SER A 17 -4.41 2.77 -17.76
CA SER A 17 -4.62 1.45 -17.15
C SER A 17 -3.86 1.29 -15.83
N ILE A 18 -2.74 1.99 -15.65
CA ILE A 18 -1.99 2.02 -14.38
C ILE A 18 -2.76 2.83 -13.34
N PHE A 19 -3.22 4.04 -13.68
CA PHE A 19 -3.92 4.92 -12.73
C PHE A 19 -5.32 4.43 -12.35
N GLY A 20 -5.99 3.65 -13.20
CA GLY A 20 -7.33 3.12 -12.93
C GLY A 20 -7.39 1.99 -11.91
N THR A 21 -6.26 1.50 -11.39
CA THR A 21 -6.22 0.27 -10.55
C THR A 21 -5.83 0.52 -9.09
N MET A 22 -5.89 1.77 -8.60
CA MET A 22 -5.72 2.00 -7.16
C MET A 22 -6.78 1.18 -6.41
N PRO A 23 -6.39 0.16 -5.63
CA PRO A 23 -7.37 -0.68 -4.98
C PRO A 23 -8.07 0.12 -3.88
N ALA A 24 -9.36 -0.11 -3.73
CA ALA A 24 -10.13 0.47 -2.64
C ALA A 24 -9.50 0.07 -1.29
N MET A 25 -9.63 0.96 -0.30
CA MET A 25 -9.30 0.65 1.08
C MET A 25 -10.08 -0.60 1.51
N ALA A 26 -9.40 -1.51 2.20
CA ALA A 26 -10.00 -2.69 2.78
C ALA A 26 -10.07 -2.52 4.30
N THR A 27 -11.20 -2.84 4.90
CA THR A 27 -11.35 -2.86 6.36
C THR A 27 -10.97 -4.24 6.89
N SER A 28 -10.09 -4.26 7.89
CA SER A 28 -9.68 -5.45 8.63
C SER A 28 -10.06 -5.29 10.10
N SER A 29 -10.24 -6.41 10.79
CA SER A 29 -10.47 -6.46 12.23
C SER A 29 -9.38 -7.29 12.91
N VAL A 30 -8.85 -6.78 14.02
CA VAL A 30 -8.02 -7.54 14.95
C VAL A 30 -8.91 -7.98 16.10
N ALA A 31 -8.77 -9.24 16.51
CA ALA A 31 -9.47 -9.79 17.65
C ALA A 31 -8.47 -10.28 18.70
N ASN A 32 -8.76 -9.98 19.97
CA ASN A 32 -8.04 -10.37 21.16
C ASN A 32 -6.53 -10.03 21.10
N GLU A 33 -6.19 -8.82 20.67
CA GLU A 33 -4.80 -8.37 20.77
C GLU A 33 -4.44 -8.13 22.24
N SER A 34 -3.43 -8.85 22.74
CA SER A 34 -2.97 -8.72 24.11
C SER A 34 -2.15 -7.45 24.29
N ILE A 35 -2.60 -6.57 25.19
CA ILE A 35 -1.92 -5.33 25.59
C ILE A 35 -1.67 -5.30 27.10
N THR A 36 -0.59 -4.63 27.52
CA THR A 36 -0.29 -4.42 28.94
C THR A 36 -0.93 -3.11 29.38
N ILE A 37 -1.69 -3.14 30.48
CA ILE A 37 -2.22 -1.94 31.12
C ILE A 37 -1.04 -1.20 31.77
N ASP A 38 -0.77 0.02 31.31
CA ASP A 38 0.25 0.92 31.89
C ASP A 38 -0.45 2.19 32.38
N VAL A 39 -0.80 2.23 33.66
CA VAL A 39 -1.62 3.31 34.22
C VAL A 39 -0.83 4.61 34.28
N GLY A 40 -1.34 5.65 33.61
CA GLY A 40 -0.69 6.95 33.52
C GLY A 40 0.22 7.12 32.29
N ASN A 41 0.42 6.07 31.50
CA ASN A 41 1.07 6.14 30.19
C ASN A 41 0.14 5.63 29.08
N ALA A 42 0.42 6.03 27.84
CA ALA A 42 -0.31 5.51 26.69
C ALA A 42 0.37 4.22 26.18
N THR A 43 -0.40 3.15 26.02
CA THR A 43 0.05 1.88 25.46
C THR A 43 -0.30 1.84 23.97
N SER A 44 0.68 1.58 23.10
CA SER A 44 0.43 1.45 21.66
C SER A 44 -0.07 0.05 21.33
N VAL A 45 -1.08 -0.05 20.45
CA VAL A 45 -1.47 -1.32 19.80
C VAL A 45 -0.61 -1.57 18.56
N ASP A 46 -0.61 -2.80 18.06
CA ASP A 46 0.16 -3.20 16.90
C ASP A 46 -0.20 -2.38 15.66
N LYS A 47 0.85 -1.86 15.02
CA LYS A 47 0.77 -0.84 13.97
C LYS A 47 0.78 -1.43 12.58
N THR A 48 0.84 -2.76 12.46
CA THR A 48 1.58 -3.33 11.34
C THR A 48 1.11 -2.75 10.00
N TYR A 49 -0.19 -2.51 9.77
CA TYR A 49 -0.68 -1.99 8.48
C TYR A 49 -1.85 -0.98 8.46
N GLY A 50 -2.29 -0.43 9.59
CA GLY A 50 -3.45 0.46 9.61
C GLY A 50 -3.18 1.88 9.11
N GLU A 51 -3.99 2.36 8.17
CA GLU A 51 -4.00 3.76 7.70
C GLU A 51 -5.04 4.61 8.43
N LYS A 52 -6.15 3.99 8.84
CA LYS A 52 -7.22 4.63 9.59
C LYS A 52 -7.80 3.64 10.60
N TYR A 53 -7.73 3.98 11.88
CA TYR A 53 -8.35 3.20 12.94
C TYR A 53 -9.72 3.82 13.27
N TYR A 54 -10.67 2.97 13.63
CA TYR A 54 -12.03 3.39 13.98
C TYR A 54 -12.19 3.53 15.50
N GLU A 55 -13.23 4.28 15.92
CA GLU A 55 -13.69 4.41 17.30
C GLU A 55 -14.76 3.34 17.59
N ASN A 56 -14.37 2.08 17.45
CA ASN A 56 -15.27 0.92 17.62
C ASN A 56 -14.57 -0.23 18.34
N GLU A 57 -13.59 0.10 19.17
CA GLU A 57 -12.82 -0.86 19.91
C GLU A 57 -13.63 -1.47 21.07
N THR A 58 -13.22 -2.65 21.50
CA THR A 58 -13.74 -3.29 22.70
C THR A 58 -12.56 -3.84 23.47
N ILE A 59 -12.40 -3.40 24.72
CA ILE A 59 -11.32 -3.85 25.59
C ILE A 59 -11.90 -4.70 26.71
N THR A 60 -11.32 -5.88 26.91
CA THR A 60 -11.65 -6.76 28.04
C THR A 60 -10.44 -6.98 28.93
N ASN A 61 -10.65 -7.01 30.24
CA ASN A 61 -9.57 -7.33 31.18
C ASN A 61 -9.34 -8.84 31.28
N SER A 62 -8.29 -9.25 32.00
CA SER A 62 -7.96 -10.66 32.24
C SER A 62 -9.06 -11.49 32.94
N SER A 63 -10.08 -10.84 33.51
CA SER A 63 -11.24 -11.51 34.10
C SER A 63 -12.42 -11.66 33.12
N GLY A 64 -12.26 -11.22 31.87
CA GLY A 64 -13.30 -11.22 30.84
C GLY A 64 -14.35 -10.12 31.01
N THR A 65 -14.06 -9.07 31.79
CA THR A 65 -14.98 -7.94 31.97
C THR A 65 -14.68 -6.86 30.93
N ASN A 66 -15.71 -6.37 30.25
CA ASN A 66 -15.60 -5.25 29.32
C ASN A 66 -15.28 -3.96 30.10
N LEU A 67 -14.24 -3.27 29.66
CA LEU A 67 -13.87 -1.95 30.16
C LEU A 67 -14.66 -0.87 29.42
N THR A 68 -14.91 0.26 30.07
CA THR A 68 -15.72 1.35 29.52
C THR A 68 -14.84 2.53 29.12
N GLU A 69 -14.90 2.95 27.85
CA GLU A 69 -14.21 4.16 27.36
C GLU A 69 -14.67 5.42 28.12
N GLY A 70 -13.73 6.33 28.40
CA GLY A 70 -13.92 7.54 29.22
C GLY A 70 -13.96 7.28 30.73
N THR A 71 -14.07 6.02 31.18
CA THR A 71 -14.04 5.65 32.61
C THR A 71 -12.80 4.83 32.96
N ASP A 72 -12.56 3.75 32.24
CA ASP A 72 -11.44 2.83 32.47
C ASP A 72 -10.26 3.13 31.55
N TYR A 73 -10.53 3.60 30.33
CA TYR A 73 -9.52 3.91 29.33
C TYR A 73 -9.99 5.01 28.37
N GLU A 74 -9.08 5.55 27.56
CA GLU A 74 -9.34 6.43 26.43
C GLU A 74 -8.67 5.87 25.18
N TRP A 75 -9.40 5.73 24.08
CA TRP A 75 -8.82 5.30 22.82
C TRP A 75 -8.43 6.48 21.93
N TYR A 76 -7.21 6.44 21.40
CA TYR A 76 -6.69 7.46 20.50
C TYR A 76 -6.42 6.86 19.12
N PRO A 77 -7.41 6.86 18.20
CA PRO A 77 -7.26 6.28 16.87
C PRO A 77 -6.23 7.02 16.00
N GLY A 78 -5.84 8.25 16.35
CA GLY A 78 -4.85 9.03 15.60
C GLY A 78 -3.38 8.64 15.85
N ASN A 79 -3.08 8.07 17.02
CA ASN A 79 -1.72 7.60 17.38
C ASN A 79 -1.66 6.10 17.68
N HIS A 80 -2.81 5.42 17.59
CA HIS A 80 -3.01 3.98 17.80
C HIS A 80 -2.61 3.58 19.21
N SER A 81 -3.10 4.32 20.20
CA SER A 81 -2.78 4.07 21.60
C SER A 81 -3.99 4.16 22.51
N VAL A 82 -3.92 3.42 23.60
CA VAL A 82 -4.89 3.42 24.69
C VAL A 82 -4.23 4.11 25.89
N ALA A 83 -4.85 5.15 26.44
CA ALA A 83 -4.47 5.65 27.76
C ALA A 83 -5.35 5.00 28.83
N TRP A 84 -4.74 4.61 29.94
CA TRP A 84 -5.42 3.89 31.00
C TRP A 84 -5.67 4.80 32.21
N TYR A 85 -6.89 4.75 32.74
CA TYR A 85 -7.24 5.39 34.00
C TYR A 85 -7.08 4.40 35.15
N SER A 86 -6.76 4.90 36.34
CA SER A 86 -6.67 4.09 37.55
C SER A 86 -8.07 3.82 38.10
N THR A 87 -8.64 2.64 37.84
CA THR A 87 -9.97 2.24 38.35
C THR A 87 -9.89 0.92 39.11
N THR A 88 -11.02 0.39 39.57
CA THR A 88 -11.07 -0.97 40.16
C THR A 88 -10.97 -2.08 39.11
N SER A 89 -11.17 -1.75 37.84
CA SER A 89 -11.21 -2.71 36.72
C SER A 89 -9.89 -2.75 35.94
N THR A 90 -9.03 -1.75 36.14
CA THR A 90 -7.69 -1.63 35.55
C THR A 90 -6.63 -1.77 36.64
N THR A 91 -5.66 -2.65 36.44
CA THR A 91 -4.52 -2.81 37.35
C THR A 91 -3.24 -2.66 36.54
N ASP A 92 -2.34 -1.80 37.00
CA ASP A 92 -1.06 -1.55 36.34
C ASP A 92 -0.25 -2.84 36.19
N GLY A 93 0.30 -3.06 34.99
CA GLY A 93 1.00 -4.28 34.59
C GLY A 93 0.11 -5.49 34.28
N ALA A 94 -1.21 -5.40 34.43
CA ALA A 94 -2.12 -6.48 34.04
C ALA A 94 -2.28 -6.57 32.51
N THR A 95 -2.73 -7.71 32.03
CA THR A 95 -3.04 -7.92 30.60
C THR A 95 -4.51 -7.62 30.31
N ALA A 96 -4.75 -6.91 29.23
CA ALA A 96 -6.06 -6.73 28.62
C ALA A 96 -6.03 -7.22 27.17
N GLU A 97 -7.21 -7.54 26.63
CA GLU A 97 -7.39 -7.90 25.23
C GLU A 97 -8.21 -6.80 24.54
N ILE A 98 -7.75 -6.36 23.37
CA ILE A 98 -8.46 -5.36 22.55
C ILE A 98 -8.88 -5.95 21.20
N ASP A 99 -10.15 -5.73 20.86
CA ASP A 99 -10.72 -5.91 19.55
C ASP A 99 -10.86 -4.54 18.87
N TYR A 100 -10.46 -4.39 17.62
CA TYR A 100 -10.64 -3.14 16.86
C TYR A 100 -10.67 -3.36 15.36
N ALA A 101 -11.20 -2.39 14.63
CA ALA A 101 -11.16 -2.37 13.18
C ALA A 101 -10.25 -1.25 12.65
N PHE A 102 -9.62 -1.49 11.50
CA PHE A 102 -8.84 -0.49 10.79
C PHE A 102 -8.95 -0.67 9.27
N ASP A 103 -8.81 0.43 8.54
CA ASP A 103 -8.62 0.37 7.09
C ASP A 103 -7.14 0.26 6.75
N HIS A 104 -6.85 -0.52 5.72
CA HIS A 104 -5.52 -0.65 5.13
C HIS A 104 -5.63 -0.73 3.62
N LYS A 105 -4.53 -0.38 2.94
CA LYS A 105 -4.38 -0.73 1.53
C LYS A 105 -4.22 -2.25 1.43
N PRO A 106 -5.00 -2.93 0.57
CA PRO A 106 -4.91 -4.38 0.43
C PRO A 106 -3.52 -4.81 -0.01
N ASP A 107 -3.08 -5.98 0.44
CA ASP A 107 -1.73 -6.51 0.17
C ASP A 107 -1.38 -6.60 -1.32
N MET A 108 -2.41 -6.75 -2.17
CA MET A 108 -2.23 -6.71 -3.63
C MET A 108 -1.64 -5.38 -4.10
N ALA A 109 -1.99 -4.24 -3.49
CA ALA A 109 -1.40 -2.94 -3.81
C ALA A 109 0.12 -2.92 -3.57
N ARG A 110 0.55 -3.61 -2.51
CA ARG A 110 1.95 -3.65 -2.06
C ARG A 110 2.80 -4.51 -2.98
N ASN A 111 2.31 -5.69 -3.35
CA ASN A 111 2.99 -6.58 -4.30
C ASN A 111 2.93 -6.06 -5.74
N SER A 112 1.91 -5.28 -6.08
CA SER A 112 1.76 -4.69 -7.42
C SER A 112 2.87 -3.69 -7.76
N ILE A 113 3.52 -3.05 -6.79
CA ILE A 113 4.67 -2.17 -7.06
C ILE A 113 5.83 -2.96 -7.69
N GLY A 114 6.07 -4.19 -7.23
CA GLY A 114 7.09 -5.07 -7.82
C GLY A 114 6.74 -5.48 -9.25
N THR A 115 5.49 -5.87 -9.48
CA THR A 115 5.03 -6.32 -10.81
C THR A 115 4.91 -5.17 -11.80
N ILE A 116 4.36 -4.02 -11.40
CA ILE A 116 4.22 -2.82 -12.23
C ILE A 116 5.60 -2.23 -12.56
N GLY A 117 6.55 -2.25 -11.60
CA GLY A 117 7.93 -1.82 -11.86
C GLY A 117 8.59 -2.63 -12.99
N SER A 118 8.42 -3.96 -12.97
CA SER A 118 8.98 -4.82 -14.03
C SER A 118 8.30 -4.64 -15.39
N ALA A 119 6.98 -4.46 -15.41
CA ALA A 119 6.22 -4.20 -16.64
C ALA A 119 6.54 -2.83 -17.24
N PHE A 120 6.75 -1.81 -16.40
CA PHE A 120 7.17 -0.48 -16.83
C PHE A 120 8.58 -0.51 -17.42
N VAL A 121 9.53 -1.20 -16.78
CA VAL A 121 10.90 -1.36 -17.31
C VAL A 121 10.87 -2.10 -18.65
N LEU A 122 10.12 -3.19 -18.77
CA LEU A 122 10.00 -3.93 -20.04
C LEU A 122 9.34 -3.08 -21.14
N GLY A 123 8.29 -2.32 -20.80
CA GLY A 123 7.62 -1.41 -21.72
C GLY A 123 8.54 -0.26 -22.17
N ALA A 124 9.26 0.36 -21.24
CA ALA A 124 10.22 1.43 -21.53
C ALA A 124 11.38 0.92 -22.40
N VAL A 125 11.92 -0.26 -22.09
CA VAL A 125 12.97 -0.90 -22.90
C VAL A 125 12.46 -1.20 -24.31
N ALA A 126 11.23 -1.73 -24.46
CA ALA A 126 10.65 -1.97 -25.78
C ALA A 126 10.51 -0.69 -26.60
N VAL A 127 10.08 0.42 -26.00
CA VAL A 127 10.00 1.73 -26.67
C VAL A 127 11.39 2.25 -27.04
N ILE A 128 12.37 2.15 -26.15
CA ILE A 128 13.76 2.57 -26.43
C ILE A 128 14.34 1.76 -27.60
N VAL A 129 14.17 0.44 -27.60
CA VAL A 129 14.64 -0.45 -28.67
C VAL A 129 13.97 -0.10 -29.99
N LEU A 130 12.67 0.18 -29.98
CA LEU A 130 11.92 0.57 -31.18
C LEU A 130 12.41 1.92 -31.74
N VAL A 131 12.64 2.90 -30.88
CA VAL A 131 13.22 4.21 -31.28
C VAL A 131 14.64 4.04 -31.82
N ALA A 132 15.48 3.24 -31.15
CA ALA A 132 16.84 2.95 -31.59
C ALA A 132 16.86 2.25 -32.97
N ALA A 133 15.99 1.26 -33.19
CA ALA A 133 15.84 0.60 -34.48
C ALA A 133 15.36 1.55 -35.58
N LEU A 134 14.47 2.50 -35.26
CA LEU A 134 14.01 3.53 -36.19
C LEU A 134 15.14 4.49 -36.60
N ILE A 135 15.94 4.96 -35.63
CA ILE A 135 17.11 5.83 -35.89
C ILE A 135 18.15 5.08 -36.71
N LEU A 136 18.51 3.85 -36.32
CA LEU A 136 19.50 3.04 -37.03
C LEU A 136 19.00 2.61 -38.42
N GLY A 137 17.71 2.33 -38.59
CA GLY A 137 17.10 2.04 -39.88
C GLY A 137 17.06 3.26 -40.81
N LEU A 138 16.80 4.45 -40.26
CA LEU A 138 16.86 5.72 -41.01
C LEU A 138 18.31 6.09 -41.41
N VAL A 139 19.28 5.85 -40.54
CA VAL A 139 20.71 6.13 -40.79
C VAL A 139 21.36 5.05 -41.67
N GLY A 140 20.97 3.78 -41.51
CA GLY A 140 21.50 2.64 -42.26
C GLY A 140 20.85 2.39 -43.63
N GLY A 141 19.59 2.81 -43.82
CA GLY A 141 18.82 2.59 -45.06
C GLY A 141 19.35 3.32 -46.30
N PHE A 142 20.26 4.27 -46.14
CA PHE A 142 20.88 5.01 -47.25
C PHE A 142 22.35 4.62 -47.55
N GLY A 143 22.95 3.67 -46.82
CA GLY A 143 24.37 3.32 -46.95
C GLY A 143 24.70 2.07 -47.80
N GLY A 144 23.71 1.24 -48.15
CA GLY A 144 23.92 -0.08 -48.77
C GLY A 144 23.78 -0.12 -50.30
N GLY A 145 23.90 1.01 -50.99
CA GLY A 145 23.86 1.11 -52.46
C GLY A 145 25.27 1.21 -53.08
N GLY A 146 26.23 0.42 -52.59
CA GLY A 146 27.64 0.60 -52.92
C GLY A 146 28.33 -0.66 -53.46
N ARG A 147 28.48 -0.70 -54.79
CA ARG A 147 29.44 -1.50 -55.59
C ARG A 147 29.11 -3.00 -55.82
N ARG A 148 28.76 -3.45 -57.04
CA ARG A 148 29.46 -3.43 -58.36
C ARG A 148 30.49 -4.55 -58.51
N GLY A 149 30.14 -5.52 -59.34
CA GLY A 149 31.03 -6.44 -60.06
C GLY A 149 30.14 -7.39 -60.86
N ARG A 150 29.77 -7.12 -62.12
CA ARG A 150 30.58 -7.10 -63.35
C ARG A 150 31.34 -8.42 -63.55
N ARG A 151 30.66 -9.41 -64.13
CA ARG A 151 31.13 -10.26 -65.22
C ARG A 151 29.95 -11.02 -65.81
#